data_AF-A0A836JN23-F1
#
_entry.id   AF-A0A836JN23-F1
#
_cell.length_a   1.000
_cell.length_b   1.000
_cell.length_c   1.000
_cell.angle_alpha   90.00
_cell.angle_beta   90.00
_cell.angle_gamma   90.00
#
_symmetry.space_group_name_H-M   'P 1'
#
loop_
_entity.id
_entity.type
_entity.pdbx_description
1 polymer ?
#
loop_
_entity_poly.entity_id
_entity_poly.type
_entity_poly.pdbx_seq_one_letter_code
_entity_poly.pdbx_strand_id
1 'polypeptide(L)'
;KIMTYKNSVIQIYLFLINLIFYNEAKSYHAVVIIHGVLTGSESMELISNRIEEMHPGTPVYNTVRFAGWSSLKPMWKQVEEIGMDVLSIGATFPEGINLIGYSQGGLLARAILQRFPMHNVRNFISLSSPQAGQYGTRFLRLIFPDLACETAYELFYSRLGQYTSVGNYWNDPHHQEFYYKYNKFLPYVNNEINGFNNSNYKIGLTKLKRMILIGGPNDGVITPWESSHFGYYDNNNTVVDMRDRDIYKFDTIGLKTLDKQGKLKIIEVPGISHTEWHTNISIVDQFLLPYLE
;
A
#
# COMPACT_ATOMS: atom_id res chain seq x y z
N LYS A 1 -47.67 -41.14 23.16
CA LYS A 1 -47.71 -39.65 23.09
C LYS A 1 -46.53 -38.95 23.78
N ILE A 2 -45.96 -39.47 24.88
CA ILE A 2 -44.85 -38.83 25.61
C ILE A 2 -43.48 -38.98 24.90
N MET A 3 -43.25 -40.10 24.21
CA MET A 3 -41.98 -40.39 23.52
C MET A 3 -41.74 -39.51 22.29
N THR A 4 -42.81 -39.14 21.57
CA THR A 4 -42.74 -38.26 20.40
C THR A 4 -42.37 -36.82 20.76
N TYR A 5 -42.83 -36.33 21.93
CA TYR A 5 -42.49 -34.99 22.42
C TYR A 5 -41.01 -34.85 22.80
N LYS A 6 -40.40 -35.89 23.40
CA LYS A 6 -38.97 -35.86 23.77
C LYS A 6 -38.05 -35.75 22.55
N ASN A 7 -38.37 -36.43 21.46
CA ASN A 7 -37.58 -36.38 20.23
C ASN A 7 -37.65 -35.00 19.54
N SER A 8 -38.81 -34.33 19.59
CA SER A 8 -38.97 -32.98 19.04
C SER A 8 -38.17 -31.93 19.84
N VAL A 9 -38.10 -32.06 21.17
CA VAL A 9 -37.31 -31.15 22.01
C VAL A 9 -35.81 -31.31 21.74
N ILE A 10 -35.31 -32.53 21.62
CA ILE A 10 -33.90 -32.80 21.31
C ILE A 10 -33.52 -32.26 19.92
N GLN A 11 -34.40 -32.37 18.93
CA GLN A 11 -34.18 -31.78 17.60
C GLN A 11 -34.13 -30.24 17.62
N ILE A 12 -34.97 -29.59 18.43
CA ILE A 12 -34.95 -28.14 18.62
C ILE A 12 -33.65 -27.70 19.29
N TYR A 13 -33.19 -28.42 20.32
CA TYR A 13 -31.90 -28.13 20.96
C TYR A 13 -30.72 -28.32 20.01
N LEU A 14 -30.70 -29.38 19.20
CA LEU A 14 -29.65 -29.59 18.19
C LEU A 14 -29.68 -28.53 17.08
N PHE A 15 -30.86 -28.05 16.70
CA PHE A 15 -31.02 -26.95 15.75
C PHE A 15 -30.53 -25.61 16.33
N LEU A 16 -30.88 -25.31 17.59
CA LEU A 16 -30.40 -24.13 18.30
C LEU A 16 -28.88 -24.16 18.53
N ILE A 17 -28.32 -25.32 18.87
CA ILE A 17 -26.87 -25.52 19.01
C ILE A 17 -26.16 -25.33 17.66
N ASN A 18 -26.72 -25.86 16.56
CA ASN A 18 -26.18 -25.59 15.22
C ASN A 18 -26.27 -24.11 14.83
N LEU A 19 -27.34 -23.40 15.21
CA LEU A 19 -27.44 -21.94 15.02
C LEU A 19 -26.40 -21.17 15.84
N ILE A 20 -26.06 -21.64 17.05
CA ILE A 20 -25.01 -21.05 17.89
C ILE A 20 -23.62 -21.28 17.29
N PHE A 21 -23.35 -22.45 16.71
CA PHE A 21 -22.09 -22.75 16.02
C PHE A 21 -22.00 -22.12 14.61
N TYR A 22 -23.12 -21.83 13.95
CA TYR A 22 -23.14 -21.07 12.69
C TYR A 22 -22.92 -19.56 12.88
N ASN A 23 -23.07 -19.06 14.12
CA ASN A 23 -22.95 -17.65 14.48
C ASN A 23 -21.66 -17.35 15.26
N GLU A 24 -20.57 -18.09 15.06
CA GLU A 24 -19.25 -17.49 15.25
C GLU A 24 -19.11 -16.39 14.19
N ALA A 25 -19.56 -15.18 14.54
CA ALA A 25 -19.30 -13.99 13.76
C ALA A 25 -17.78 -13.90 13.60
N LYS A 26 -17.29 -14.14 12.37
CA LYS A 26 -15.87 -13.91 12.05
C LYS A 26 -15.59 -12.45 12.41
N SER A 27 -14.78 -12.24 13.45
CA SER A 27 -14.31 -10.91 13.81
C SER A 27 -13.15 -10.58 12.88
N TYR A 28 -13.40 -9.68 11.94
CA TYR A 28 -12.40 -9.18 11.00
C TYR A 28 -11.58 -8.05 11.64
N HIS A 29 -10.32 -7.93 11.23
CA HIS A 29 -9.43 -6.89 11.73
C HIS A 29 -9.79 -5.54 11.10
N ALA A 30 -9.69 -4.45 11.88
CA ALA A 30 -9.94 -3.11 11.36
C ALA A 30 -9.02 -2.79 10.17
N VAL A 31 -9.53 -2.01 9.21
CA VAL A 31 -8.83 -1.66 7.97
C VAL A 31 -8.61 -0.17 7.90
N VAL A 32 -7.38 0.28 7.71
CA VAL A 32 -7.04 1.66 7.39
C VAL A 32 -6.76 1.79 5.91
N ILE A 33 -7.33 2.80 5.25
CA ILE A 33 -7.18 3.04 3.81
C ILE A 33 -6.53 4.41 3.58
N ILE A 34 -5.50 4.45 2.75
CA ILE A 34 -4.79 5.66 2.33
C ILE A 34 -4.95 5.86 0.82
N HIS A 35 -5.59 6.97 0.44
CA HIS A 35 -5.85 7.32 -0.95
C HIS A 35 -4.59 7.79 -1.71
N GLY A 36 -4.73 7.99 -3.02
CA GLY A 36 -3.65 8.40 -3.91
C GLY A 36 -3.49 9.92 -4.06
N VAL A 37 -2.59 10.32 -4.95
CA VAL A 37 -2.35 11.73 -5.29
C VAL A 37 -3.54 12.32 -6.05
N LEU A 38 -3.86 13.59 -5.76
CA LEU A 38 -5.01 14.34 -6.28
C LEU A 38 -6.38 13.67 -6.07
N THR A 39 -6.46 12.68 -5.18
CA THR A 39 -7.71 12.02 -4.77
C THR A 39 -7.99 12.29 -3.30
N GLY A 40 -9.09 11.73 -2.77
CA GLY A 40 -9.51 11.86 -1.39
C GLY A 40 -10.21 10.60 -0.90
N SER A 41 -10.71 10.62 0.33
CA SER A 41 -11.50 9.52 0.89
C SER A 41 -12.66 9.12 -0.01
N GLU A 42 -13.32 10.08 -0.67
CA GLU A 42 -14.47 9.80 -1.55
C GLU A 42 -14.13 8.83 -2.69
N SER A 43 -12.90 8.87 -3.21
CA SER A 43 -12.46 7.96 -4.27
C SER A 43 -12.39 6.50 -3.81
N MET A 44 -12.15 6.29 -2.51
CA MET A 44 -11.94 4.96 -1.90
C MET A 44 -13.23 4.37 -1.29
N GLU A 45 -14.39 5.01 -1.51
CA GLU A 45 -15.68 4.56 -0.98
C GLU A 45 -16.07 3.18 -1.50
N LEU A 46 -15.79 2.86 -2.77
CA LEU A 46 -16.10 1.54 -3.31
C LEU A 46 -15.38 0.43 -2.52
N ILE A 47 -14.10 0.62 -2.21
CA ILE A 47 -13.34 -0.33 -1.38
C ILE A 47 -13.94 -0.40 0.03
N SER A 48 -14.20 0.76 0.65
CA SER A 48 -14.72 0.84 2.02
C SER A 48 -16.06 0.11 2.14
N ASN A 49 -17.02 0.46 1.29
CA ASN A 49 -18.37 -0.10 1.28
C ASN A 49 -18.33 -1.61 0.99
N ARG A 50 -17.48 -2.04 0.06
CA ARG A 50 -17.40 -3.46 -0.30
C ARG A 50 -16.78 -4.31 0.82
N ILE A 51 -15.83 -3.76 1.58
CA ILE A 51 -15.31 -4.42 2.79
C ILE A 51 -16.42 -4.57 3.83
N GLU A 52 -17.17 -3.51 4.12
CA GLU A 52 -18.25 -3.57 5.12
C GLU A 52 -19.39 -4.51 4.70
N GLU A 53 -19.71 -4.58 3.41
CA GLU A 53 -20.71 -5.50 2.86
C GLU A 53 -20.29 -6.96 2.99
N MET A 54 -19.04 -7.27 2.61
CA MET A 54 -18.56 -8.65 2.54
C MET A 54 -18.03 -9.17 3.88
N HIS A 55 -17.55 -8.27 4.74
CA HIS A 55 -17.07 -8.56 6.10
C HIS A 55 -17.86 -7.73 7.13
N PRO A 56 -19.14 -8.07 7.40
CA PRO A 56 -19.99 -7.28 8.29
C PRO A 56 -19.37 -7.06 9.67
N GLY A 57 -19.37 -5.80 10.12
CA GLY A 57 -18.80 -5.40 11.41
C GLY A 57 -17.31 -5.04 11.39
N THR A 58 -16.63 -5.12 10.23
CA THR A 58 -15.24 -4.65 10.08
C THR A 58 -15.17 -3.13 10.25
N PRO A 59 -14.40 -2.59 11.21
CA PRO A 59 -14.17 -1.16 11.28
C PRO A 59 -13.28 -0.69 10.11
N VAL A 60 -13.78 0.21 9.26
CA VAL A 60 -13.02 0.78 8.15
C VAL A 60 -12.72 2.26 8.40
N TYR A 61 -11.44 2.62 8.34
CA TYR A 61 -10.93 3.97 8.52
C TYR A 61 -10.36 4.49 7.20
N ASN A 62 -11.20 5.16 6.43
CA ASN A 62 -10.82 5.80 5.17
C ASN A 62 -10.27 7.20 5.46
N THR A 63 -8.96 7.42 5.25
CA THR A 63 -8.32 8.67 5.66
C THR A 63 -8.84 9.88 4.89
N VAL A 64 -9.22 10.94 5.62
CA VAL A 64 -9.63 12.23 5.04
C VAL A 64 -8.47 13.22 4.91
N ARG A 65 -7.29 12.86 5.43
CA ARG A 65 -6.12 13.75 5.43
C ARG A 65 -5.52 13.84 4.04
N PHE A 66 -5.07 15.05 3.70
CA PHE A 66 -4.36 15.33 2.45
C PHE A 66 -5.15 15.06 1.16
N ALA A 67 -6.48 15.16 1.19
CA ALA A 67 -7.30 15.07 -0.02
C ALA A 67 -6.97 16.16 -1.07
N GLY A 68 -7.19 15.83 -2.34
CA GLY A 68 -7.02 16.71 -3.49
C GLY A 68 -5.61 17.29 -3.58
N TRP A 69 -5.50 18.61 -3.74
CA TRP A 69 -4.21 19.32 -3.84
C TRP A 69 -3.31 19.15 -2.61
N SER A 70 -3.86 18.83 -1.44
CA SER A 70 -3.05 18.64 -0.24
C SER A 70 -2.17 17.38 -0.32
N SER A 71 -2.51 16.40 -1.16
CA SER A 71 -1.68 15.22 -1.44
C SER A 71 -0.36 15.57 -2.15
N LEU A 72 -0.22 16.79 -2.67
CA LEU A 72 1.04 17.28 -3.23
C LEU A 72 2.02 17.79 -2.17
N LYS A 73 1.63 17.86 -0.89
CA LYS A 73 2.53 18.26 0.21
C LYS A 73 3.68 17.25 0.37
N PRO A 74 4.83 17.65 0.93
CA PRO A 74 5.98 16.77 1.10
C PRO A 74 5.62 15.42 1.74
N MET A 75 6.13 14.32 1.18
CA MET A 75 5.76 12.96 1.60
C MET A 75 6.04 12.71 3.08
N TRP A 76 7.16 13.20 3.63
CA TRP A 76 7.45 13.05 5.06
C TRP A 76 6.42 13.70 5.97
N LYS A 77 5.83 14.84 5.56
CA LYS A 77 4.75 15.47 6.34
C LYS A 77 3.51 14.58 6.37
N GLN A 78 3.17 13.99 5.22
CA GLN A 78 2.05 13.06 5.12
C GLN A 78 2.30 11.79 5.95
N VAL A 79 3.52 11.23 5.89
CA VAL A 79 3.92 10.06 6.70
C VAL A 79 3.77 10.32 8.19
N GLU A 80 4.23 11.46 8.69
CA GLU A 80 4.13 11.76 10.13
C GLU A 80 2.66 11.92 10.56
N GLU A 81 1.87 12.72 9.84
CA GLU A 81 0.50 13.01 10.22
C GLU A 81 -0.45 11.81 10.04
N ILE A 82 -0.39 11.12 8.89
CA ILE A 82 -1.20 9.91 8.66
C ILE A 82 -0.70 8.76 9.54
N GLY A 83 0.62 8.66 9.75
CA GLY A 83 1.20 7.63 10.60
C GLY A 83 0.78 7.73 12.06
N MET A 84 0.63 8.95 12.59
CA MET A 84 0.05 9.14 13.93
C MET A 84 -1.39 8.63 14.02
N ASP A 85 -2.21 8.89 13.01
CA ASP A 85 -3.58 8.36 12.96
C ASP A 85 -3.57 6.82 12.90
N VAL A 86 -2.72 6.23 12.05
CA VAL A 86 -2.57 4.76 11.93
C VAL A 86 -2.15 4.12 13.26
N LEU A 87 -1.22 4.73 13.99
CA LEU A 87 -0.80 4.23 15.31
C LEU A 87 -1.89 4.38 16.36
N SER A 88 -2.62 5.50 16.35
CA SER A 88 -3.73 5.76 17.27
C SER A 88 -4.86 4.74 17.07
N ILE A 89 -5.24 4.50 15.81
CA ILE A 89 -6.21 3.46 15.44
C ILE A 89 -5.67 2.09 15.83
N GLY A 90 -4.42 1.77 15.49
CA GLY A 90 -3.78 0.50 15.86
C GLY A 90 -3.85 0.21 17.37
N ALA A 91 -3.66 1.23 18.22
CA ALA A 91 -3.72 1.08 19.67
C ALA A 91 -5.11 0.68 20.19
N THR A 92 -6.20 0.95 19.45
CA THR A 92 -7.55 0.51 19.83
C THR A 92 -7.87 -0.93 19.41
N PHE A 93 -7.02 -1.55 18.59
CA PHE A 93 -7.17 -2.91 18.06
C PHE A 93 -5.93 -3.75 18.36
N PRO A 94 -5.74 -4.23 19.61
CA PRO A 94 -4.52 -4.93 20.03
C PRO A 94 -4.21 -6.22 19.24
N GLU A 95 -5.23 -6.85 18.64
CA GLU A 95 -5.11 -7.99 17.73
C GLU A 95 -4.41 -7.64 16.40
N GLY A 96 -4.38 -6.35 16.06
CA GLY A 96 -3.75 -5.77 14.88
C GLY A 96 -4.74 -5.25 13.86
N ILE A 97 -4.24 -4.47 12.90
CA ILE A 97 -5.05 -3.88 11.82
C ILE A 97 -4.51 -4.26 10.44
N ASN A 98 -5.32 -4.09 9.40
CA ASN A 98 -4.89 -4.15 8.02
C ASN A 98 -4.71 -2.72 7.46
N LEU A 99 -3.78 -2.57 6.52
CA LEU A 99 -3.49 -1.29 5.89
C LEU A 99 -3.54 -1.44 4.37
N ILE A 100 -4.30 -0.58 3.70
CA ILE A 100 -4.41 -0.51 2.25
C ILE A 100 -3.93 0.87 1.80
N GLY A 101 -3.04 0.91 0.83
CA GLY A 101 -2.63 2.16 0.21
C GLY A 101 -2.72 2.08 -1.30
N TYR A 102 -3.44 3.02 -1.92
CA TYR A 102 -3.60 3.10 -3.37
C TYR A 102 -2.66 4.15 -3.97
N SER A 103 -2.01 3.83 -5.09
CA SER A 103 -1.13 4.78 -5.80
C SER A 103 -0.07 5.36 -4.86
N GLN A 104 0.10 6.68 -4.78
CA GLN A 104 0.96 7.34 -3.79
C GLN A 104 0.72 6.87 -2.34
N GLY A 105 -0.53 6.56 -1.99
CA GLY A 105 -0.94 6.09 -0.68
C GLY A 105 -0.27 4.79 -0.24
N GLY A 106 0.08 3.89 -1.17
CA GLY A 106 0.84 2.67 -0.82
C GLY A 106 2.31 2.94 -0.53
N LEU A 107 2.91 3.95 -1.15
CA LEU A 107 4.26 4.40 -0.80
C LEU A 107 4.26 5.12 0.56
N LEU A 108 3.23 5.92 0.85
CA LEU A 108 3.01 6.52 2.17
C LEU A 108 2.82 5.45 3.25
N ALA A 109 1.94 4.47 3.01
CA ALA A 109 1.70 3.34 3.90
C ALA A 109 3.00 2.62 4.23
N ARG A 110 3.79 2.24 3.22
CA ARG A 110 5.09 1.61 3.42
C ARG A 110 6.02 2.46 4.29
N ALA A 111 6.14 3.75 3.98
CA ALA A 111 7.01 4.65 4.72
C ALA A 111 6.55 4.84 6.18
N ILE A 112 5.24 4.82 6.46
CA ILE A 112 4.68 4.80 7.82
C ILE A 112 5.14 3.56 8.58
N LEU A 113 5.00 2.37 7.98
CA LEU A 113 5.40 1.12 8.63
C LEU A 113 6.90 1.11 8.98
N GLN A 114 7.72 1.66 8.09
CA GLN A 114 9.15 1.80 8.30
C GLN A 114 9.49 2.84 9.38
N ARG A 115 8.83 4.01 9.36
CA ARG A 115 9.07 5.12 10.28
C ARG A 115 8.66 4.78 11.71
N PHE A 116 7.57 4.03 11.87
CA PHE A 116 6.97 3.69 13.14
C PHE A 116 7.03 2.19 13.41
N PRO A 117 8.22 1.62 13.71
CA PRO A 117 8.42 0.17 13.84
C PRO A 117 7.67 -0.46 15.01
N MET A 118 6.89 0.30 15.79
CA MET A 118 6.01 -0.20 16.85
C MET A 118 4.56 -0.41 16.39
N HIS A 119 4.22 -0.13 15.13
CA HIS A 119 2.89 -0.43 14.59
C HIS A 119 2.51 -1.91 14.78
N ASN A 120 1.19 -2.18 14.85
CA ASN A 120 0.60 -3.51 14.91
C ASN A 120 -0.12 -3.91 13.61
N VAL A 121 0.16 -3.22 12.50
CA VAL A 121 -0.31 -3.62 11.16
C VAL A 121 0.11 -5.06 10.86
N ARG A 122 -0.85 -5.90 10.46
CA ARG A 122 -0.68 -7.32 10.14
C ARG A 122 -0.48 -7.52 8.65
N ASN A 123 -1.45 -7.11 7.84
CA ASN A 123 -1.36 -7.20 6.39
C ASN A 123 -1.30 -5.79 5.81
N PHE A 124 -0.36 -5.58 4.90
CA PHE A 124 -0.25 -4.36 4.12
C PHE A 124 -0.51 -4.68 2.64
N ILE A 125 -1.50 -4.03 2.04
CA ILE A 125 -1.82 -4.11 0.62
C ILE A 125 -1.38 -2.80 -0.06
N SER A 126 -0.39 -2.90 -0.94
CA SER A 126 0.01 -1.83 -1.85
C SER A 126 -0.71 -2.01 -3.17
N LEU A 127 -1.64 -1.13 -3.48
CA LEU A 127 -2.50 -1.20 -4.66
C LEU A 127 -1.99 -0.22 -5.73
N SER A 128 -1.28 -0.77 -6.71
CA SER A 128 -0.65 -0.07 -7.84
C SER A 128 0.11 1.21 -7.44
N SER A 129 1.12 1.04 -6.60
CA SER A 129 1.86 2.16 -5.97
C SER A 129 3.26 2.28 -6.54
N PRO A 130 3.84 3.48 -6.69
CA PRO A 130 5.21 3.63 -7.23
C PRO A 130 6.25 3.26 -6.17
N GLN A 131 6.33 1.98 -5.77
CA GLN A 131 7.19 1.55 -4.66
C GLN A 131 8.68 1.74 -4.95
N ALA A 132 9.07 1.62 -6.22
CA ALA A 132 10.42 1.93 -6.69
C ALA A 132 10.57 3.35 -7.27
N GLY A 133 9.54 4.17 -7.18
CA GLY A 133 9.50 5.53 -7.74
C GLY A 133 8.75 5.63 -9.06
N GLN A 134 8.82 6.82 -9.67
CA GLN A 134 8.15 7.16 -10.92
C GLN A 134 9.13 7.82 -11.89
N TYR A 135 9.05 7.41 -13.16
CA TYR A 135 9.73 8.03 -14.30
C TYR A 135 8.88 7.87 -15.56
N GLY A 136 7.96 8.81 -15.81
CA GLY A 136 7.10 8.73 -17.00
C GLY A 136 6.27 9.98 -17.26
N THR A 137 6.11 10.31 -18.55
CA THR A 137 5.41 11.51 -19.04
C THR A 137 3.92 11.53 -18.74
N ARG A 138 3.23 10.38 -18.78
CA ARG A 138 1.77 10.30 -18.65
C ARG A 138 1.30 10.74 -17.26
N PHE A 139 2.02 10.33 -16.22
CA PHE A 139 1.80 10.80 -14.86
C PHE A 139 2.10 12.31 -14.74
N LEU A 140 3.21 12.77 -15.31
CA LEU A 140 3.57 14.19 -15.25
C LEU A 140 2.51 15.08 -15.86
N ARG A 141 1.92 14.70 -17.00
CA ARG A 141 0.86 15.50 -17.65
C ARG A 141 -0.38 15.73 -16.78
N LEU A 142 -0.61 14.91 -15.75
CA LEU A 142 -1.70 15.12 -14.79
C LEU A 142 -1.47 16.33 -13.88
N ILE A 143 -0.21 16.75 -13.69
CA ILE A 143 0.20 17.74 -12.68
C ILE A 143 1.00 18.90 -13.33
N PHE A 144 1.80 18.59 -14.34
CA PHE A 144 2.71 19.46 -15.08
C PHE A 144 2.60 19.16 -16.59
N PRO A 145 1.59 19.68 -17.29
CA PRO A 145 1.29 19.32 -18.69
C PRO A 145 2.43 19.59 -19.68
N ASP A 146 3.24 20.62 -19.42
CA ASP A 146 4.34 21.05 -20.31
C ASP A 146 5.70 20.43 -19.94
N LEU A 147 5.78 19.65 -18.86
CA LEU A 147 7.05 19.09 -18.39
C LEU A 147 7.38 17.79 -19.13
N ALA A 148 8.49 17.78 -19.87
CA ALA A 148 9.04 16.58 -20.47
C ALA A 148 9.69 15.69 -19.39
N CYS A 149 9.63 14.37 -19.55
CA CYS A 149 10.16 13.42 -18.57
C CYS A 149 11.68 13.53 -18.45
N GLU A 150 12.34 13.77 -19.57
CA GLU A 150 13.79 13.88 -19.72
C GLU A 150 14.36 15.14 -19.04
N THR A 151 13.55 16.19 -18.85
CA THR A 151 13.95 17.44 -18.19
C THR A 151 13.32 17.61 -16.80
N ALA A 152 12.40 16.72 -16.42
CA ALA A 152 11.70 16.78 -15.13
C ALA A 152 12.65 16.73 -13.93
N TYR A 153 13.83 16.11 -14.07
CA TYR A 153 14.85 16.08 -13.03
C TYR A 153 15.32 17.48 -12.61
N GLU A 154 15.36 18.46 -13.53
CA GLU A 154 15.79 19.83 -13.22
C GLU A 154 14.85 20.49 -12.21
N LEU A 155 13.55 20.23 -12.36
CA LEU A 155 12.55 20.66 -11.40
C LEU A 155 12.60 19.80 -10.13
N PHE A 156 12.48 18.49 -10.26
CA PHE A 156 12.27 17.62 -9.10
C PHE A 156 13.48 17.51 -8.19
N TYR A 157 14.70 17.58 -8.72
CA TYR A 157 15.92 17.60 -7.91
C TYR A 157 16.37 19.02 -7.53
N SER A 158 15.49 20.02 -7.67
CA SER A 158 15.65 21.34 -7.08
C SER A 158 15.08 21.43 -5.67
N ARG A 159 15.40 22.52 -4.96
CA ARG A 159 14.80 22.82 -3.64
C ARG A 159 13.27 22.88 -3.71
N LEU A 160 12.71 23.46 -4.78
CA LEU A 160 11.27 23.63 -4.95
C LEU A 160 10.59 22.29 -5.28
N GLY A 161 11.17 21.50 -6.18
CA GLY A 161 10.63 20.19 -6.56
C GLY A 161 10.54 19.24 -5.37
N GLN A 162 11.52 19.28 -4.46
CA GLN A 162 11.51 18.48 -3.23
C GLN A 162 10.48 18.92 -2.18
N TYR A 163 9.80 20.06 -2.37
CA TYR A 163 8.61 20.44 -1.58
C TYR A 163 7.30 19.88 -2.16
N THR A 164 7.36 19.09 -3.23
CA THR A 164 6.21 18.39 -3.82
C THR A 164 6.29 16.89 -3.54
N SER A 165 5.15 16.22 -3.30
CA SER A 165 5.14 14.77 -3.11
C SER A 165 5.68 14.03 -4.33
N VAL A 166 5.35 14.49 -5.55
CA VAL A 166 5.86 13.92 -6.80
C VAL A 166 7.38 13.92 -6.86
N GLY A 167 8.01 15.07 -6.58
CA GLY A 167 9.47 15.17 -6.58
C GLY A 167 10.13 14.27 -5.52
N ASN A 168 9.41 13.91 -4.46
CA ASN A 168 9.90 13.01 -3.41
C ASN A 168 9.98 11.54 -3.85
N TYR A 169 9.28 11.11 -4.92
CA TYR A 169 9.42 9.76 -5.48
C TYR A 169 9.76 9.75 -6.97
N TRP A 170 10.19 10.89 -7.52
CA TRP A 170 10.82 10.92 -8.84
C TRP A 170 12.18 10.19 -8.79
N ASN A 171 12.31 9.16 -9.62
CA ASN A 171 13.49 8.32 -9.69
C ASN A 171 13.96 8.23 -11.15
N ASP A 172 14.79 9.19 -11.55
CA ASP A 172 15.30 9.28 -12.91
C ASP A 172 16.47 8.30 -13.12
N PRO A 173 16.32 7.25 -13.96
CA PRO A 173 17.37 6.25 -14.18
C PRO A 173 18.63 6.83 -14.85
N HIS A 174 18.53 7.99 -15.52
CA HIS A 174 19.66 8.62 -16.21
C HIS A 174 20.39 9.66 -15.35
N HIS A 175 19.76 10.11 -14.24
CA HIS A 175 20.31 11.13 -13.35
C HIS A 175 20.40 10.64 -11.89
N GLN A 176 20.89 9.41 -11.69
CA GLN A 176 20.98 8.79 -10.37
C GLN A 176 21.85 9.56 -9.37
N GLU A 177 22.88 10.29 -9.82
CA GLU A 177 23.66 11.17 -8.93
C GLU A 177 22.76 12.22 -8.25
N PHE A 178 21.86 12.84 -9.02
CA PHE A 178 20.92 13.83 -8.49
C PHE A 178 19.82 13.20 -7.65
N TYR A 179 19.36 12.00 -8.02
CA TYR A 179 18.44 11.22 -7.20
C TYR A 179 19.01 11.03 -5.78
N TYR A 180 20.23 10.50 -5.64
CA TYR A 180 20.84 10.29 -4.33
C TYR A 180 21.20 11.59 -3.60
N LYS A 181 21.58 12.63 -4.33
CA LYS A 181 22.03 13.90 -3.75
C LYS A 181 20.89 14.80 -3.28
N TYR A 182 19.76 14.82 -4.01
CA TYR A 182 18.72 15.82 -3.81
C TYR A 182 17.37 15.24 -3.43
N ASN A 183 17.04 13.98 -3.76
CA ASN A 183 15.76 13.41 -3.36
C ASN A 183 15.71 13.22 -1.84
N LYS A 184 14.72 13.84 -1.19
CA LYS A 184 14.59 13.89 0.27
C LYS A 184 13.76 12.75 0.87
N PHE A 185 13.25 11.83 0.06
CA PHE A 185 12.31 10.82 0.51
C PHE A 185 12.65 9.43 -0.01
N LEU A 186 12.44 9.12 -1.29
CA LEU A 186 12.51 7.76 -1.79
C LEU A 186 13.85 7.03 -1.49
N PRO A 187 15.04 7.64 -1.70
CA PRO A 187 16.29 6.93 -1.39
C PRO A 187 16.49 6.71 0.12
N TYR A 188 15.91 7.57 0.96
CA TYR A 188 15.89 7.37 2.40
C TYR A 188 14.95 6.22 2.76
N VAL A 189 13.70 6.22 2.25
CA VAL A 189 12.73 5.14 2.49
C VAL A 189 13.23 3.81 1.92
N ASN A 190 14.03 3.78 0.86
CA ASN A 190 14.63 2.54 0.36
C ASN A 190 15.92 2.13 1.10
N ASN A 191 16.39 2.96 2.06
CA ASN A 191 17.62 2.76 2.80
C ASN A 191 18.84 2.64 1.85
N GLU A 192 18.87 3.47 0.80
CA GLU A 192 19.88 3.48 -0.27
C GLU A 192 21.01 4.49 -0.01
N ILE A 193 20.81 5.45 0.90
CA ILE A 193 21.79 6.50 1.18
C ILE A 193 22.95 5.95 2.02
N ASN A 194 24.18 6.02 1.48
CA ASN A 194 25.39 5.65 2.20
C ASN A 194 25.53 6.40 3.53
N GLY A 195 25.78 5.66 4.61
CA GLY A 195 25.91 6.21 5.97
C GLY A 195 24.57 6.49 6.67
N PHE A 196 23.44 6.39 5.96
CA PHE A 196 22.11 6.34 6.56
C PHE A 196 21.68 4.86 6.59
N ASN A 197 21.71 4.26 7.78
CA ASN A 197 21.18 2.92 7.98
C ASN A 197 20.16 2.95 9.11
N ASN A 198 18.88 2.87 8.75
CA ASN A 198 17.81 2.83 9.73
C ASN A 198 17.27 1.40 9.88
N SER A 199 17.83 0.65 10.84
CA SER A 199 17.40 -0.73 11.13
C SER A 199 15.90 -0.84 11.42
N ASN A 200 15.26 0.23 11.92
CA ASN A 200 13.83 0.27 12.15
C ASN A 200 13.00 0.03 10.89
N TYR A 201 13.50 0.42 9.71
CA TYR A 201 12.76 0.27 8.46
C TYR A 201 12.52 -1.19 8.13
N LYS A 202 13.58 -2.00 8.26
CA LYS A 202 13.50 -3.44 8.11
C LYS A 202 12.67 -4.09 9.21
N ILE A 203 12.80 -3.64 10.46
CA ILE A 203 12.00 -4.16 11.59
C ILE A 203 10.49 -3.94 11.35
N GLY A 204 10.11 -2.72 10.93
CA GLY A 204 8.73 -2.37 10.63
C GLY A 204 8.12 -3.20 9.50
N LEU A 205 8.84 -3.41 8.40
CA LEU A 205 8.30 -4.21 7.31
C LEU A 205 8.28 -5.71 7.63
N THR A 206 9.34 -6.26 8.22
CA THR A 206 9.45 -7.72 8.41
C THR A 206 8.52 -8.29 9.49
N LYS A 207 7.96 -7.45 10.36
CA LYS A 207 6.93 -7.88 11.32
C LYS A 207 5.57 -8.14 10.69
N LEU A 208 5.31 -7.65 9.48
CA LEU A 208 4.06 -7.92 8.77
C LEU A 208 3.82 -9.43 8.72
N LYS A 209 2.56 -9.82 8.85
CA LYS A 209 2.10 -11.17 8.50
C LYS A 209 2.14 -11.33 6.99
N ARG A 210 1.70 -10.32 6.24
CA ARG A 210 1.75 -10.30 4.77
C ARG A 210 2.00 -8.89 4.24
N MET A 211 2.79 -8.82 3.17
CA MET A 211 2.93 -7.65 2.31
C MET A 211 2.46 -8.06 0.92
N ILE A 212 1.41 -7.41 0.42
CA ILE A 212 0.78 -7.72 -0.86
C ILE A 212 1.04 -6.56 -1.80
N LEU A 213 1.68 -6.84 -2.93
CA LEU A 213 2.03 -5.88 -3.97
C LEU A 213 1.17 -6.18 -5.20
N ILE A 214 0.25 -5.28 -5.51
CA ILE A 214 -0.69 -5.42 -6.62
C ILE A 214 -0.34 -4.37 -7.68
N GLY A 215 -0.32 -4.77 -8.94
CA GLY A 215 -0.08 -3.89 -10.08
C GLY A 215 -0.28 -4.64 -11.38
N GLY A 216 -0.11 -3.98 -12.52
CA GLY A 216 -0.28 -4.65 -13.80
C GLY A 216 0.12 -3.82 -15.02
N PRO A 217 0.34 -4.49 -16.16
CA PRO A 217 0.93 -3.88 -17.36
C PRO A 217 0.07 -2.79 -18.01
N ASN A 218 -1.24 -2.80 -17.77
CA ASN A 218 -2.17 -1.84 -18.37
C ASN A 218 -2.48 -0.62 -17.50
N ASP A 219 -1.80 -0.47 -16.36
CA ASP A 219 -2.01 0.64 -15.40
C ASP A 219 -2.00 2.01 -16.09
N GLY A 220 -0.96 2.24 -16.91
CA GLY A 220 -0.86 3.42 -17.77
C GLY A 220 -0.59 4.75 -17.03
N VAL A 221 -0.35 4.73 -15.72
CA VAL A 221 0.08 5.92 -14.95
C VAL A 221 1.39 5.67 -14.25
N ILE A 222 1.49 4.57 -13.48
CA ILE A 222 2.74 4.13 -12.86
C ILE A 222 3.72 3.73 -13.96
N THR A 223 4.92 4.30 -13.96
CA THR A 223 5.92 4.08 -15.00
C THR A 223 7.31 3.96 -14.39
N PRO A 224 7.99 2.80 -14.55
CA PRO A 224 7.45 1.55 -15.11
C PRO A 224 6.35 0.97 -14.21
N TRP A 225 5.38 0.22 -14.76
CA TRP A 225 4.26 -0.32 -13.97
C TRP A 225 4.75 -1.32 -12.91
N GLU A 226 5.86 -2.00 -13.20
CA GLU A 226 6.61 -2.90 -12.32
C GLU A 226 7.13 -2.20 -11.06
N SER A 227 7.16 -0.86 -11.03
CA SER A 227 7.40 -0.10 -9.79
C SER A 227 6.43 -0.48 -8.68
N SER A 228 5.21 -0.93 -9.03
CA SER A 228 4.23 -1.53 -8.09
C SER A 228 4.74 -2.79 -7.39
N HIS A 229 5.67 -3.49 -8.01
CA HIS A 229 6.30 -4.72 -7.51
C HIS A 229 7.77 -4.52 -7.15
N PHE A 230 8.22 -3.27 -6.98
CA PHE A 230 9.64 -2.89 -6.82
C PHE A 230 10.56 -3.20 -8.01
N GLY A 231 10.03 -3.53 -9.18
CA GLY A 231 10.81 -3.51 -10.42
C GLY A 231 11.10 -2.06 -10.86
N TYR A 232 12.21 -1.81 -11.53
CA TYR A 232 12.52 -0.45 -12.00
C TYR A 232 13.50 -0.42 -13.16
N TYR A 233 13.55 0.71 -13.89
CA TYR A 233 14.51 0.92 -14.97
C TYR A 233 15.96 0.88 -14.48
N ASP A 234 16.83 0.26 -15.28
CA ASP A 234 18.26 0.52 -15.29
C ASP A 234 18.60 1.73 -16.17
N ASN A 235 19.90 2.05 -16.29
CA ASN A 235 20.37 3.18 -17.09
C ASN A 235 20.07 3.05 -18.59
N ASN A 236 19.71 1.86 -19.09
CA ASN A 236 19.37 1.58 -20.48
C ASN A 236 17.84 1.52 -20.71
N ASN A 237 17.03 1.97 -19.75
CA ASN A 237 15.56 1.86 -19.77
C ASN A 237 15.03 0.43 -19.83
N THR A 238 15.83 -0.55 -19.41
CA THR A 238 15.39 -1.93 -19.23
C THR A 238 14.85 -2.10 -17.83
N VAL A 239 13.66 -2.68 -17.69
CA VAL A 239 13.09 -2.95 -16.37
C VAL A 239 13.82 -4.13 -15.73
N VAL A 240 14.39 -3.90 -14.56
CA VAL A 240 15.03 -4.89 -13.70
C VAL A 240 14.05 -5.34 -12.62
N ASP A 241 13.84 -6.65 -12.50
CA ASP A 241 13.00 -7.25 -11.47
C ASP A 241 13.50 -6.91 -10.05
N MET A 242 12.58 -6.82 -9.09
CA MET A 242 12.91 -6.58 -7.69
C MET A 242 14.05 -7.47 -7.18
N ARG A 243 14.05 -8.78 -7.51
CA ARG A 243 15.02 -9.74 -6.99
C ARG A 243 16.44 -9.51 -7.49
N ASP A 244 16.57 -8.81 -8.62
CA ASP A 244 17.84 -8.46 -9.23
C ASP A 244 18.35 -7.07 -8.82
N ARG A 245 17.55 -6.29 -8.09
CA ARG A 245 17.93 -4.97 -7.56
C ARG A 245 18.62 -5.07 -6.20
N ASP A 246 19.45 -4.08 -5.91
CA ASP A 246 20.24 -3.97 -4.67
C ASP A 246 19.38 -3.95 -3.40
N ILE A 247 18.21 -3.29 -3.45
CA ILE A 247 17.23 -3.24 -2.36
C ILE A 247 16.82 -4.64 -1.86
N TYR A 248 16.75 -5.62 -2.77
CA TYR A 248 16.46 -7.02 -2.44
C TYR A 248 17.74 -7.81 -2.17
N LYS A 249 18.78 -7.68 -3.01
CA LYS A 249 20.03 -8.44 -2.88
C LYS A 249 20.69 -8.22 -1.53
N PHE A 250 20.76 -6.96 -1.09
CA PHE A 250 21.28 -6.54 0.22
C PHE A 250 20.21 -6.49 1.31
N ASP A 251 18.95 -6.74 0.95
CA ASP A 251 17.81 -6.81 1.87
C ASP A 251 17.69 -5.55 2.75
N THR A 252 17.87 -4.38 2.13
CA THR A 252 18.09 -3.09 2.82
C THR A 252 16.90 -2.67 3.69
N ILE A 253 15.70 -3.07 3.29
CA ILE A 253 14.43 -2.84 4.00
C ILE A 253 13.67 -4.13 4.34
N GLY A 254 14.24 -5.31 4.08
CA GLY A 254 13.64 -6.59 4.45
C GLY A 254 12.77 -7.29 3.39
N LEU A 255 12.80 -6.86 2.12
CA LEU A 255 12.02 -7.50 1.04
C LEU A 255 12.42 -8.98 0.83
N LYS A 256 13.72 -9.29 0.83
CA LYS A 256 14.21 -10.66 0.70
C LYS A 256 13.90 -11.49 1.94
N THR A 257 13.90 -10.86 3.12
CA THR A 257 13.42 -11.51 4.35
C THR A 257 11.94 -11.88 4.25
N LEU A 258 11.07 -10.95 3.83
CA LEU A 258 9.63 -11.19 3.66
C LEU A 258 9.35 -12.28 2.60
N ASP A 259 10.04 -12.23 1.46
CA ASP A 259 9.91 -13.19 0.37
C ASP A 259 10.30 -14.60 0.82
N LYS A 260 11.46 -14.77 1.46
CA LYS A 260 11.91 -16.07 2.00
C LYS A 260 11.00 -16.64 3.09
N GLN A 261 10.31 -15.78 3.83
CA GLN A 261 9.33 -16.18 4.84
C GLN A 261 7.93 -16.47 4.24
N GLY A 262 7.75 -16.32 2.92
CA GLY A 262 6.47 -16.50 2.25
C GLY A 262 5.43 -15.41 2.58
N LYS A 263 5.88 -14.29 3.17
CA LYS A 263 5.05 -13.16 3.60
C LYS A 263 4.88 -12.11 2.51
N LEU A 264 5.79 -12.04 1.55
CA LEU A 264 5.64 -11.18 0.37
C LEU A 264 4.78 -11.89 -0.69
N LYS A 265 3.76 -11.22 -1.20
CA LYS A 265 2.92 -11.67 -2.31
C LYS A 265 2.93 -10.62 -3.40
N ILE A 266 3.27 -11.05 -4.61
CA ILE A 266 3.25 -10.23 -5.82
C ILE A 266 2.05 -10.71 -6.64
N ILE A 267 1.16 -9.79 -6.99
CA ILE A 267 -0.04 -10.06 -7.77
C ILE A 267 -0.02 -9.14 -8.99
N GLU A 268 0.12 -9.76 -10.15
CA GLU A 268 -0.03 -9.08 -11.44
C GLU A 268 -1.46 -9.26 -11.94
N VAL A 269 -2.13 -8.15 -12.27
CA VAL A 269 -3.48 -8.19 -12.86
C VAL A 269 -3.47 -7.42 -14.19
N PRO A 270 -3.57 -8.12 -15.34
CA PRO A 270 -3.62 -7.46 -16.64
C PRO A 270 -4.98 -6.81 -16.89
N GLY A 271 -5.03 -5.86 -17.82
CA GLY A 271 -6.28 -5.25 -18.31
C GLY A 271 -6.89 -4.17 -17.40
N ILE A 272 -6.20 -3.75 -16.35
CA ILE A 272 -6.70 -2.77 -15.37
C ILE A 272 -5.96 -1.45 -15.55
N SER A 273 -6.69 -0.37 -15.85
CA SER A 273 -6.12 0.98 -15.84
C SER A 273 -5.97 1.51 -14.43
N HIS A 274 -5.11 2.53 -14.23
CA HIS A 274 -4.79 3.04 -12.90
C HIS A 274 -6.02 3.42 -12.07
N THR A 275 -7.00 4.07 -12.70
CA THR A 275 -8.23 4.52 -12.04
C THR A 275 -9.18 3.38 -11.67
N GLU A 276 -9.05 2.22 -12.32
CA GLU A 276 -9.90 1.05 -12.08
C GLU A 276 -9.46 0.25 -10.85
N TRP A 277 -8.21 0.36 -10.39
CA TRP A 277 -7.73 -0.40 -9.22
C TRP A 277 -8.59 -0.21 -7.96
N HIS A 278 -9.12 1.00 -7.75
CA HIS A 278 -9.92 1.35 -6.58
C HIS A 278 -11.42 1.53 -6.87
N THR A 279 -11.83 1.40 -8.14
CA THR A 279 -13.22 1.58 -8.59
C THR A 279 -13.82 0.33 -9.24
N ASN A 280 -13.04 -0.74 -9.40
CA ASN A 280 -13.50 -2.01 -9.92
C ASN A 280 -13.77 -3.01 -8.78
N ILE A 281 -15.03 -3.42 -8.61
CA ILE A 281 -15.44 -4.35 -7.57
C ILE A 281 -14.72 -5.70 -7.63
N SER A 282 -14.38 -6.18 -8.84
CA SER A 282 -13.65 -7.44 -9.00
C SER A 282 -12.25 -7.36 -8.43
N ILE A 283 -11.62 -6.17 -8.45
CA ILE A 283 -10.32 -5.98 -7.81
C ILE A 283 -10.44 -6.18 -6.30
N VAL A 284 -11.46 -5.56 -5.69
CA VAL A 284 -11.70 -5.68 -4.26
C VAL A 284 -11.96 -7.12 -3.86
N ASP A 285 -12.87 -7.78 -4.57
CA ASP A 285 -13.32 -9.14 -4.25
C ASP A 285 -12.22 -10.18 -4.39
N GLN A 286 -11.42 -10.07 -5.46
CA GLN A 286 -10.44 -11.11 -5.79
C GLN A 286 -9.07 -10.85 -5.19
N PHE A 287 -8.68 -9.59 -4.97
CA PHE A 287 -7.30 -9.24 -4.63
C PHE A 287 -7.16 -8.44 -3.33
N LEU A 288 -8.24 -7.91 -2.75
CA LEU A 288 -8.18 -7.23 -1.45
C LEU A 288 -8.78 -8.10 -0.33
N LEU A 289 -10.06 -8.46 -0.43
CA LEU A 289 -10.80 -9.18 0.62
C LEU A 289 -10.08 -10.44 1.13
N PRO A 290 -9.45 -11.30 0.30
CA PRO A 290 -8.76 -12.50 0.79
C PRO A 290 -7.60 -12.23 1.76
N TYR A 291 -7.14 -10.97 1.84
CA TYR A 291 -6.07 -10.54 2.73
C TYR A 291 -6.54 -9.67 3.89
N LEU A 292 -7.86 -9.49 4.06
CA LEU A 292 -8.45 -8.68 5.13
C LEU A 292 -9.08 -9.50 6.27
N GLU A 293 -8.95 -10.83 6.21
CA GLU A 293 -9.29 -11.74 7.32
C GLU A 293 -8.36 -11.58 8.54
#